data_AF-A0A3S0W6H6-F1
#
_entry.id   AF-A0A3S0W6H6-F1
#
_cell.length_a   1.000
_cell.length_b   1.000
_cell.length_c   1.000
_cell.angle_alpha   90.00
_cell.angle_beta   90.00
_cell.angle_gamma   90.00
#
_symmetry.space_group_name_H-M   'P 1'
#
loop_
_entity.id
_entity.type
_entity.pdbx_description
1 polymer ?
#
loop_
_entity_poly.entity_id
_entity_poly.type
_entity_poly.pdbx_seq_one_letter_code
_entity_poly.pdbx_strand_id
1 'polypeptide(L)'
;MTEHPAAAPVLRFVDDRAVRDLEQLASRARRVADTGMRLHVVPEAGRSRTPMLAQWVSVLQPAGLGDGVPVVLGLRTVPLATAHGVADLDAVVALGSVTERTARMRGQDPVDLAFAVPPGREHVTWTALTPPRGGWTPVAEVADEELAEVATR
;
A
#
# COMPACT_ATOMS: atom_id res chain seq x y z
N MET A 1 -35.72 4.94 6.59
CA MET A 1 -34.43 5.59 6.29
C MET A 1 -33.47 4.48 5.90
N THR A 2 -33.41 4.17 4.61
CA THR A 2 -32.62 3.05 4.08
C THR A 2 -31.22 3.57 3.83
N GLU A 3 -30.28 3.30 4.73
CA GLU A 3 -28.87 3.60 4.50
C GLU A 3 -28.42 2.77 3.30
N HIS A 4 -28.17 3.43 2.17
CA HIS A 4 -27.42 2.82 1.08
C HIS A 4 -25.98 2.65 1.59
N PRO A 5 -25.39 1.45 1.52
CA PRO A 5 -23.98 1.31 1.83
C PRO A 5 -23.20 2.24 0.90
N ALA A 6 -22.39 3.13 1.48
CA ALA A 6 -21.51 4.00 0.70
C ALA A 6 -20.70 3.13 -0.26
N ALA A 7 -20.65 3.52 -1.54
CA ALA A 7 -19.91 2.77 -2.55
C ALA A 7 -18.46 2.58 -2.08
N ALA A 8 -17.92 1.38 -2.22
CA ALA A 8 -16.56 1.08 -1.77
C ALA A 8 -15.56 2.03 -2.46
N PRO A 9 -14.58 2.60 -1.73
CA PRO A 9 -13.59 3.48 -2.34
C PRO A 9 -12.81 2.73 -3.42
N VAL A 10 -12.53 3.39 -4.53
CA VAL A 10 -11.84 2.81 -5.69
C VAL A 10 -10.51 3.51 -5.90
N LEU A 11 -9.42 2.75 -5.78
CA LEU A 11 -8.07 3.20 -6.10
C LEU A 11 -7.83 3.04 -7.60
N ARG A 12 -7.49 4.13 -8.30
CA ARG A 12 -7.17 4.10 -9.73
C ARG A 12 -5.66 4.14 -9.91
N PHE A 13 -5.07 3.06 -10.39
CA PHE A 13 -3.64 2.98 -10.69
C PHE A 13 -3.29 3.67 -12.01
N VAL A 14 -2.04 4.11 -12.13
CA VAL A 14 -1.54 4.74 -13.37
C VAL A 14 -1.24 3.72 -14.48
N ASP A 15 -0.86 2.49 -14.11
CA ASP A 15 -0.45 1.44 -15.04
C ASP A 15 -0.61 0.04 -14.44
N ASP A 16 -0.37 -0.98 -15.28
CA ASP A 16 -0.46 -2.39 -14.89
C ASP A 16 0.67 -2.83 -13.95
N ARG A 17 1.79 -2.10 -13.92
CA ARG A 17 2.93 -2.37 -13.02
C ARG A 17 2.53 -2.10 -11.57
N ALA A 18 1.78 -1.03 -11.32
CA ALA A 18 1.26 -0.73 -9.99
C ALA A 18 0.30 -1.83 -9.47
N VAL A 19 -0.53 -2.43 -10.35
CA VAL A 19 -1.39 -3.57 -10.00
C VAL A 19 -0.56 -4.81 -9.65
N ARG A 20 0.49 -5.09 -10.44
CA ARG A 20 1.44 -6.19 -10.18
C ARG A 20 2.19 -6.01 -8.86
N ASP A 21 2.63 -4.79 -8.56
CA ASP A 21 3.32 -4.48 -7.31
C ASP A 21 2.42 -4.73 -6.09
N LEU A 22 1.14 -4.33 -6.16
CA LEU A 22 0.15 -4.62 -5.11
C LEU A 22 -0.06 -6.12 -4.90
N GLU A 23 -0.27 -6.87 -5.99
CA GLU A 23 -0.41 -8.32 -5.94
C GLU A 23 0.82 -9.00 -5.35
N GLN A 24 2.01 -8.59 -5.79
CA GLN A 24 3.28 -9.18 -5.39
C GLN A 24 3.56 -8.94 -3.91
N LEU A 25 3.39 -7.71 -3.42
CA LEU A 25 3.60 -7.40 -2.01
C LEU A 25 2.62 -8.20 -1.14
N ALA A 26 1.33 -8.21 -1.50
CA ALA A 26 0.31 -8.95 -0.75
C ALA A 26 0.61 -10.46 -0.73
N SER A 27 0.97 -11.04 -1.88
CA SER A 27 1.30 -12.46 -2.01
C SER A 27 2.53 -12.85 -1.20
N ARG A 28 3.55 -11.98 -1.15
CA ARG A 28 4.76 -12.21 -0.35
C ARG A 28 4.47 -12.10 1.15
N ALA A 29 3.73 -11.07 1.56
CA ALA A 29 3.35 -10.89 2.96
C ALA A 29 2.57 -12.09 3.51
N ARG A 30 1.61 -12.64 2.75
CA ARG A 30 0.85 -13.84 3.15
C ARG A 30 1.71 -15.08 3.40
N ARG A 31 2.87 -15.19 2.75
CA ARG A 31 3.81 -16.31 2.98
C ARG A 31 4.58 -16.16 4.28
N VAL A 32 4.69 -14.93 4.81
CA VAL A 32 5.36 -14.64 6.08
C VAL A 32 4.35 -14.71 7.22
N ALA A 33 3.29 -13.88 7.16
CA ALA A 33 2.19 -13.89 8.11
C ALA A 33 0.94 -13.20 7.51
N ASP A 34 -0.24 -13.77 7.74
CA ASP A 34 -1.51 -13.19 7.26
C ASP A 34 -2.06 -12.20 8.30
N THR A 35 -1.41 -11.03 8.43
CA THR A 35 -1.76 -10.00 9.43
C THR A 35 -2.25 -8.70 8.79
N GLY A 36 -2.95 -8.81 7.67
CA GLY A 36 -3.53 -7.68 6.96
C GLY A 36 -2.51 -6.81 6.21
N MET A 37 -3.05 -5.94 5.35
CA MET A 37 -2.32 -4.92 4.61
C MET A 37 -2.98 -3.57 4.85
N ARG A 38 -2.20 -2.57 5.26
CA ARG A 38 -2.67 -1.19 5.35
C ARG A 38 -2.50 -0.50 4.00
N LEU A 39 -3.59 0.03 3.49
CA LEU A 39 -3.68 0.84 2.28
C LEU A 39 -3.90 2.29 2.72
N HIS A 40 -2.88 3.12 2.54
CA HIS A 40 -2.91 4.53 2.94
C HIS A 40 -2.60 5.41 1.72
N VAL A 41 -3.55 6.26 1.34
CA VAL A 41 -3.36 7.23 0.27
C VAL A 41 -2.61 8.45 0.79
N VAL A 42 -1.60 8.87 0.02
CA VAL A 42 -0.84 10.09 0.23
C VAL A 42 -1.17 11.01 -0.94
N PRO A 43 -2.06 12.02 -0.76
CA PRO A 43 -2.58 12.80 -1.89
C PRO A 43 -1.51 13.58 -2.66
N GLU A 44 -0.46 14.02 -1.97
CA GLU A 44 0.66 14.72 -2.56
C GLU A 44 1.96 14.17 -1.99
N ALA A 45 2.72 13.42 -2.80
CA ALA A 45 4.01 12.87 -2.39
C ALA A 45 5.17 13.46 -3.22
N GLY A 46 6.30 13.68 -2.55
CA GLY A 46 7.54 14.15 -3.18
C GLY A 46 7.41 15.52 -3.84
N ARG A 47 8.42 15.87 -4.66
CA ARG A 47 8.43 17.15 -5.40
C ARG A 47 7.39 17.20 -6.53
N SER A 48 7.04 16.05 -7.12
CA SER A 48 6.05 15.96 -8.19
C SER A 48 4.60 16.11 -7.71
N ARG A 49 4.36 16.08 -6.39
CA ARG A 49 3.03 16.11 -5.75
C ARG A 49 2.08 15.07 -6.33
N THR A 50 2.63 13.94 -6.77
CA THR A 50 1.86 12.84 -7.34
C THR A 50 1.15 12.09 -6.21
N PRO A 51 -0.14 11.74 -6.34
CA PRO A 51 -0.81 10.91 -5.36
C PRO A 51 -0.25 9.49 -5.37
N MET A 52 0.08 8.98 -4.19
CA MET A 52 0.67 7.65 -4.01
C MET A 52 -0.19 6.80 -3.10
N LEU A 53 -0.31 5.51 -3.42
CA LEU A 53 -0.77 4.50 -2.48
C LEU A 53 0.44 3.95 -1.72
N ALA A 54 0.50 4.18 -0.42
CA ALA A 54 1.41 3.51 0.49
C ALA A 54 0.79 2.19 0.97
N GLN A 55 1.43 1.09 0.59
CA GLN A 55 1.05 -0.29 0.92
C GLN A 55 1.95 -0.79 2.03
N TRP A 56 1.39 -1.07 3.20
CA TRP A 56 2.14 -1.52 4.36
C TRP A 56 1.75 -2.94 4.75
N VAL A 57 2.74 -3.72 5.16
CA VAL A 57 2.57 -5.07 5.71
C VAL A 57 3.49 -5.25 6.92
N SER A 58 3.10 -6.09 7.87
CA SER A 58 4.04 -6.57 8.88
C SER A 58 4.92 -7.67 8.30
N VAL A 59 6.22 -7.55 8.53
CA VAL A 59 7.21 -8.60 8.22
C VAL A 59 7.58 -9.35 9.50
N LEU A 60 7.77 -8.62 10.60
CA LEU A 60 7.97 -9.17 11.94
C LEU A 60 7.17 -8.33 12.93
N GLN A 61 6.59 -8.99 13.94
CA GLN A 61 5.90 -8.34 15.04
C GLN A 61 5.90 -9.26 16.26
N PRO A 62 5.78 -8.71 17.48
CA PRO A 62 5.57 -9.50 18.69
C PRO A 62 4.34 -10.39 18.57
N ALA A 63 4.43 -11.64 19.02
CA ALA A 63 3.29 -12.55 19.12
C ALA A 63 2.36 -12.21 20.29
N GLY A 64 2.82 -11.42 21.26
CA GLY A 64 2.05 -11.03 22.44
C GLY A 64 2.83 -10.18 23.43
N LEU A 65 2.22 -9.95 24.61
CA LEU A 65 2.82 -9.17 25.67
C LEU A 65 4.10 -9.86 26.21
N GLY A 66 5.18 -9.09 26.34
CA GLY A 66 6.46 -9.60 26.82
C GLY A 66 7.34 -10.24 25.75
N ASP A 67 6.84 -10.34 24.51
CA ASP A 67 7.68 -10.71 23.37
C ASP A 67 8.57 -9.52 22.95
N GLY A 68 9.88 -9.74 22.95
CA GLY A 68 10.90 -8.75 22.63
C GLY A 68 11.21 -8.58 21.15
N VAL A 69 10.52 -9.31 20.27
CA VAL A 69 10.69 -9.17 18.81
C VAL A 69 10.33 -7.74 18.37
N PRO A 70 11.19 -7.06 17.59
CA PRO A 70 10.87 -5.74 17.08
C PRO A 70 9.76 -5.80 16.04
N VAL A 71 9.02 -4.69 15.89
CA VAL A 71 8.12 -4.51 14.76
C VAL A 71 8.93 -4.11 13.54
N VAL A 72 8.89 -4.93 12.49
CA VAL A 72 9.48 -4.64 11.18
C VAL A 72 8.35 -4.56 10.15
N LEU A 73 8.28 -3.43 9.46
CA LEU A 73 7.26 -3.15 8.46
C LEU A 73 7.86 -3.16 7.05
N GLY A 74 7.15 -3.79 6.12
CA GLY A 74 7.38 -3.63 4.69
C GLY A 74 6.54 -2.50 4.15
N LEU A 75 7.13 -1.63 3.32
CA LEU A 75 6.45 -0.52 2.64
C LEU A 75 6.75 -0.57 1.15
N ARG A 76 5.70 -0.42 0.34
CA ARG A 76 5.82 -0.10 -1.09
C ARG A 76 4.89 1.05 -1.43
N THR A 77 5.37 1.99 -2.24
CA THR A 77 4.54 3.06 -2.80
C THR A 77 4.33 2.85 -4.28
N VAL A 78 3.10 3.01 -4.75
CA VAL A 78 2.76 3.01 -6.19
C VAL A 78 1.94 4.24 -6.54
N PRO A 79 2.05 4.77 -7.77
CA PRO A 79 1.32 5.98 -8.16
C PRO A 79 -0.16 5.67 -8.38
N LEU A 80 -1.00 6.63 -8.01
CA LEU A 80 -2.41 6.66 -8.36
C LEU A 80 -2.64 7.69 -9.47
N ALA A 81 -3.60 7.42 -10.35
CA ALA A 81 -4.03 8.38 -11.37
C ALA A 81 -4.71 9.61 -10.76
N THR A 82 -5.33 9.44 -9.59
CA THR A 82 -5.99 10.52 -8.85
C THR A 82 -6.18 10.13 -7.38
N ALA A 83 -6.21 11.12 -6.48
CA ALA A 83 -6.63 10.95 -5.09
C ALA A 83 -8.11 11.31 -4.87
N HIS A 84 -8.84 11.71 -5.93
CA HIS A 84 -10.21 12.18 -5.80
C HIS A 84 -11.13 11.09 -5.22
N GLY A 85 -11.84 11.41 -4.14
CA GLY A 85 -12.73 10.49 -3.43
C GLY A 85 -12.02 9.45 -2.55
N VAL A 86 -10.68 9.47 -2.47
CA VAL A 86 -9.89 8.51 -1.66
C VAL A 86 -8.73 9.19 -0.92
N ALA A 87 -8.71 10.53 -0.85
CA ALA A 87 -7.57 11.29 -0.32
C ALA A 87 -7.30 11.03 1.18
N ASP A 88 -8.34 10.66 1.92
CA ASP A 88 -8.33 10.31 3.35
C ASP A 88 -8.33 8.79 3.58
N LEU A 89 -8.16 7.98 2.53
CA LEU A 89 -8.17 6.53 2.68
C LEU A 89 -6.97 6.07 3.52
N ASP A 90 -7.27 5.50 4.68
CA ASP A 90 -6.36 4.74 5.51
C ASP A 90 -7.11 3.52 6.07
N ALA A 91 -6.89 2.36 5.47
CA ALA A 91 -7.63 1.15 5.79
C ALA A 91 -6.72 -0.06 5.86
N VAL A 92 -6.94 -0.91 6.85
CA VAL A 92 -6.31 -2.23 6.93
C VAL A 92 -7.29 -3.27 6.40
N VAL A 93 -6.87 -4.04 5.40
CA VAL A 93 -7.70 -5.03 4.72
C VAL A 93 -7.02 -6.40 4.70
N ALA A 94 -7.82 -7.46 4.57
CA ALA A 94 -7.30 -8.81 4.44
C ALA A 94 -6.42 -8.97 3.20
N LEU A 95 -5.22 -9.53 3.38
CA LEU A 95 -4.30 -9.78 2.27
C LEU A 95 -4.93 -10.71 1.22
N GLY A 96 -5.70 -11.72 1.66
CA GLY A 96 -6.45 -12.60 0.77
C GLY A 96 -7.39 -11.83 -0.15
N SER A 97 -8.15 -10.87 0.40
CA SER A 97 -9.06 -10.00 -0.38
C SER A 97 -8.33 -9.11 -1.38
N VAL A 98 -7.10 -8.67 -1.07
CA VAL A 98 -6.24 -7.95 -2.03
C VAL A 98 -5.85 -8.88 -3.17
N THR A 99 -5.25 -10.04 -2.86
CA THR A 99 -4.77 -10.99 -3.89
C THR A 99 -5.87 -11.49 -4.83
N GLU A 100 -7.05 -11.77 -4.29
CA GLU A 100 -8.24 -12.19 -5.04
C GLU A 100 -8.68 -11.12 -6.05
N ARG A 101 -8.73 -9.85 -5.63
CA ARG A 101 -9.12 -8.72 -6.48
C ARG A 101 -8.09 -8.43 -7.55
N THR A 102 -6.80 -8.40 -7.19
CA THR A 102 -5.73 -8.16 -8.17
C THR A 102 -5.66 -9.26 -9.21
N ALA A 103 -5.91 -10.53 -8.83
CA ALA A 103 -6.00 -11.64 -9.78
C ALA A 103 -7.14 -11.44 -10.79
N ARG A 104 -8.33 -11.00 -10.33
CA ARG A 104 -9.44 -10.65 -11.23
C ARG A 104 -9.10 -9.49 -12.16
N MET A 105 -8.51 -8.43 -11.64
CA MET A 105 -8.11 -7.25 -12.44
C MET A 105 -7.14 -7.66 -13.56
N ARG A 106 -6.18 -8.53 -13.25
CA ARG A 106 -5.16 -9.03 -14.19
C ARG A 106 -5.70 -10.07 -15.18
N GLY A 107 -6.85 -10.67 -14.90
CA GLY A 107 -7.53 -11.57 -15.83
C GLY A 107 -8.31 -10.86 -16.93
N GLN A 108 -8.37 -9.53 -16.92
CA GLN A 108 -9.01 -8.71 -17.95
C GLN A 108 -8.01 -8.27 -19.02
N ASP A 109 -8.50 -8.05 -20.24
CA ASP A 109 -7.72 -7.49 -21.36
C ASP A 109 -8.46 -6.29 -21.97
N PRO A 110 -8.00 -5.04 -21.76
CA PRO A 110 -6.81 -4.67 -20.99
C PRO A 110 -6.96 -4.90 -19.48
N VAL A 111 -5.84 -4.94 -18.75
CA VAL A 111 -5.83 -5.08 -17.28
C VAL A 111 -6.64 -3.96 -16.63
N ASP A 112 -7.53 -4.32 -15.71
CA ASP A 112 -8.29 -3.34 -14.92
C ASP A 112 -7.34 -2.57 -13.99
N LEU A 113 -7.46 -1.24 -13.98
CA LEU A 113 -6.68 -0.35 -13.12
C LEU A 113 -7.49 0.17 -11.92
N ALA A 114 -8.76 -0.22 -11.80
CA ALA A 114 -9.66 0.19 -10.73
C ALA A 114 -9.73 -0.87 -9.62
N PHE A 115 -8.98 -0.66 -8.54
CA PHE A 115 -9.05 -1.52 -7.37
C PHE A 115 -10.12 -1.04 -6.39
N ALA A 116 -11.24 -1.77 -6.33
CA ALA A 116 -12.26 -1.57 -5.31
C ALA A 116 -11.75 -2.08 -3.95
N VAL A 117 -11.53 -1.16 -3.01
CA VAL A 117 -11.02 -1.47 -1.67
C VAL A 117 -11.97 -2.44 -0.97
N PRO A 118 -11.49 -3.59 -0.44
CA PRO A 118 -12.33 -4.52 0.31
C PRO A 118 -13.08 -3.81 1.45
N PRO A 119 -14.35 -4.15 1.74
CA PRO A 119 -15.10 -3.52 2.83
C PRO A 119 -14.67 -4.03 4.22
N GLY A 120 -14.16 -5.26 4.31
CA GLY A 120 -13.64 -5.82 5.55
C GLY A 120 -12.46 -5.00 6.08
N ARG A 121 -12.50 -4.67 7.37
CA ARG A 121 -11.42 -3.99 8.09
C ARG A 121 -10.80 -4.96 9.09
N GLU A 122 -9.47 -5.05 9.09
CA GLU A 122 -8.75 -5.79 10.11
C GLU A 122 -8.23 -4.86 11.20
N HIS A 123 -8.21 -5.35 12.44
CA HIS A 123 -7.61 -4.65 13.57
C HIS A 123 -6.37 -5.43 13.99
N VAL A 124 -5.19 -4.91 13.64
CA VAL A 124 -3.91 -5.57 13.87
C VAL A 124 -2.96 -4.63 14.59
N THR A 125 -2.27 -5.11 15.61
CA THR A 125 -1.55 -4.25 16.56
C THR A 125 -0.40 -3.46 15.90
N TRP A 126 0.24 -4.03 14.87
CA TRP A 126 1.36 -3.37 14.19
C TRP A 126 0.96 -2.04 13.51
N THR A 127 -0.33 -1.82 13.20
CA THR A 127 -0.78 -0.59 12.53
C THR A 127 -0.87 0.62 13.47
N ALA A 128 -0.73 0.42 14.78
CA ALA A 128 -0.67 1.51 15.76
C ALA A 128 0.58 2.39 15.60
N LEU A 129 1.62 1.87 14.93
CA LEU A 129 2.86 2.58 14.68
C LEU A 129 2.97 2.93 13.20
N THR A 130 3.12 4.22 12.90
CA THR A 130 3.44 4.71 11.56
C THR A 130 4.80 5.38 11.62
N PRO A 131 5.76 5.03 10.73
CA PRO A 131 7.03 5.74 10.67
C PRO A 131 6.83 7.25 10.53
N PRO A 132 7.68 8.08 11.16
CA PRO A 132 7.56 9.53 11.06
C PRO A 132 7.66 9.96 9.59
N ARG A 133 6.67 10.73 9.13
CA ARG A 133 6.60 11.22 7.74
C ARG A 133 7.25 12.59 7.54
N GLY A 134 7.65 13.23 8.63
CA GLY A 134 8.25 14.56 8.67
C GLY A 134 9.32 14.62 9.74
N GLY A 135 9.90 15.81 9.93
CA GLY A 135 11.08 15.99 10.79
C GLY A 135 12.38 15.46 10.17
N TRP A 136 12.34 15.09 8.88
CA TRP A 136 13.51 14.71 8.11
C TRP A 136 14.21 15.97 7.58
N THR A 137 15.52 16.07 7.83
CA THR A 137 16.36 17.12 7.24
C THR A 137 17.07 16.53 6.01
N PRO A 138 16.99 17.18 4.84
CA PRO A 138 17.77 16.76 3.68
C PRO A 138 19.27 16.79 4.02
N VAL A 139 19.96 15.66 3.84
CA VAL A 139 21.41 15.55 4.07
C VAL A 139 22.21 15.60 2.77
N ALA A 140 21.60 15.19 1.65
CA ALA A 140 22.17 15.20 0.32
C ALA A 140 21.04 15.14 -0.73
N GLU A 141 21.35 15.53 -1.97
CA GLU A 141 20.53 15.32 -3.16
C GLU A 141 21.39 14.55 -4.17
N VAL A 142 20.83 13.48 -4.75
CA VAL A 142 21.49 12.62 -5.72
C VAL A 142 20.63 12.63 -6.99
N ALA A 143 21.28 12.78 -8.15
CA ALA A 143 20.58 12.78 -9.43
C ALA A 143 20.05 11.38 -9.76
N ASP A 144 18.89 11.29 -10.40
CA ASP A 144 18.29 10.00 -10.79
C ASP A 144 19.23 9.22 -11.74
N GLU A 145 19.93 9.95 -12.62
CA GLU A 145 20.89 9.38 -13.56
C GLU A 145 22.05 8.67 -12.84
N GLU A 146 22.54 9.24 -11.73
CA GLU A 146 23.62 8.66 -10.93
C GLU A 146 23.17 7.36 -10.25
N LEU A 147 21.93 7.32 -9.76
CA LEU A 147 21.34 6.11 -9.19
C LEU A 147 21.18 5.01 -10.23
N ALA A 148 20.71 5.36 -11.43
CA ALA A 148 20.53 4.40 -12.53
C ALA A 148 21.86 3.81 -13.03
N GLU A 149 22.91 4.62 -13.12
CA GLU A 149 24.26 4.16 -13.47
C GLU A 149 24.78 3.14 -12.47
N VAL A 150 24.66 3.42 -11.17
CA VAL A 150 25.12 2.50 -10.11
C VAL A 150 24.31 1.21 -10.09
N ALA A 151 22.99 1.28 -10.28
CA ALA A 151 22.11 0.10 -10.22
C ALA A 151 22.33 -0.91 -11.36
N THR A 152 22.94 -0.49 -12.47
CA THR A 152 23.19 -1.34 -13.64
C THR A 152 24.60 -1.91 -13.70
N ARG A 153 25.47 -1.51 -12.77
CA ARG A 153 26.84 -2.03 -12.62
C ARG A 153 26.87 -3.32 -11.80
#